data_AF-A0A1D3K687-F1
#
_entry.id   AF-A0A1D3K687-F1
#
_cell.length_a   1.000
_cell.length_b   1.000
_cell.length_c   1.000
_cell.angle_alpha   90.00
_cell.angle_beta   90.00
_cell.angle_gamma   90.00
#
_symmetry.space_group_name_H-M   'P 1'
#
loop_
_entity.id
_entity.type
_entity.pdbx_description
1 polymer ?
#
loop_
_entity_poly.entity_id
_entity_poly.type
_entity_poly.pdbx_seq_one_letter_code
_entity_poly.pdbx_strand_id
1 'polypeptide(L)'
;MRVVAVVVGVLVLCALSAFAGLTAGINLNPQSTVRFVPDWGSVGDWVSGVGALLAVIASLYMVQRSERFQLARDSEQVMLTQEPSMAWLTLHIACKGLRSCTVMDLRIGHGGKCSSLKHALSDRNKGVFPARLEPGEMVQLDWSGRDLIPTLQTICHLGLKNTDGLYFEVVTGISVHRFGLDTLTLEELQTGADAFDISLTKREDGLPF
;
A
#
# COMPACT_ATOMS: atom_id res chain seq x y z
N MET A 1 12.16 10.80 24.00
CA MET A 1 11.65 9.62 24.73
C MET A 1 12.65 9.03 25.71
N ARG A 2 13.92 8.73 25.32
CA ARG A 2 14.92 8.12 26.23
C ARG A 2 15.21 8.95 27.49
N VAL A 3 15.41 10.26 27.38
CA VAL A 3 15.72 11.14 28.52
C VAL A 3 14.55 11.21 29.51
N VAL A 4 13.32 11.29 29.01
CA VAL A 4 12.10 11.33 29.84
C VAL A 4 11.93 10.03 30.64
N ALA A 5 12.17 8.88 30.01
CA ALA A 5 12.09 7.59 30.69
C ALA A 5 13.13 7.45 31.82
N VAL A 6 14.36 7.94 31.59
CA VAL A 6 15.43 7.92 32.61
C VAL A 6 15.08 8.83 33.79
N VAL A 7 14.59 10.05 33.53
CA VAL A 7 14.21 11.00 34.58
C VAL A 7 13.05 10.45 35.43
N VAL A 8 12.03 9.87 34.79
CA VAL A 8 10.90 9.24 35.50
C VAL A 8 11.38 8.06 36.34
N GLY A 9 12.26 7.21 35.81
CA GLY A 9 12.82 6.08 36.55
C GLY A 9 13.59 6.51 37.80
N VAL A 10 14.40 7.56 37.71
CA VAL A 10 15.15 8.11 38.85
C VAL A 10 14.20 8.66 39.92
N LEU A 11 13.15 9.40 39.53
CA LEU A 11 12.17 9.95 40.47
C LEU A 11 11.41 8.85 41.22
N VAL A 12 11.00 7.78 40.52
CA VAL A 12 10.34 6.62 41.14
C VAL A 12 11.27 5.93 42.13
N LEU A 13 12.54 5.73 41.77
CA LEU A 13 13.53 5.12 42.65
C LEU A 13 13.76 5.95 43.92
N CYS A 14 13.88 7.27 43.79
CA CYS A 14 14.02 8.18 44.93
C CYS A 14 12.81 8.12 45.86
N ALA A 15 11.59 8.10 45.31
CA ALA A 15 10.36 7.97 46.09
C ALA A 15 10.30 6.64 46.85
N LEU A 16 10.58 5.51 46.19
CA LEU A 16 10.61 4.19 46.82
C LEU A 16 11.66 4.11 47.93
N SER A 17 12.83 4.73 47.73
CA SER A 17 13.91 4.80 48.72
C SER A 17 13.50 5.60 49.96
N ALA A 18 12.81 6.73 49.76
CA ALA A 18 12.30 7.55 50.85
C ALA A 18 11.21 6.82 51.67
N PHE A 19 10.29 6.12 51.01
CA PHE A 19 9.26 5.32 51.69
C PHE A 19 9.85 4.09 52.41
N ALA A 20 10.86 3.44 51.84
CA ALA A 20 11.59 2.35 52.50
C ALA A 20 12.33 2.84 53.75
N GLY A 21 13.01 4.00 53.66
CA GLY A 21 13.67 4.65 54.79
C GLY A 21 12.70 5.05 55.90
N LEU A 22 11.55 5.61 55.54
CA LEU A 22 10.48 5.95 56.48
C LEU A 22 9.93 4.70 57.18
N THR A 23 9.68 3.62 56.44
CA THR A 23 9.22 2.34 56.99
C THR A 23 10.23 1.74 57.96
N ALA A 24 11.52 1.77 57.62
CA ALA A 24 12.60 1.30 58.49
C ALA A 24 12.71 2.13 59.78
N GLY A 25 12.60 3.46 59.68
CA GLY A 25 12.64 4.37 60.83
C GLY A 25 11.48 4.15 61.81
N ILE A 26 10.25 3.97 61.29
CA ILE A 26 9.05 3.68 62.11
C ILE A 26 9.20 2.33 62.84
N ASN A 27 9.76 1.32 62.17
CA ASN A 27 9.94 -0.01 62.77
C ASN A 27 11.01 -0.02 63.88
N LEU A 28 12.02 0.83 63.77
CA LEU A 28 13.09 0.96 64.77
C LEU A 28 12.72 1.84 65.97
N ASN A 29 11.75 2.75 65.84
CA ASN A 29 11.27 3.59 66.94
C ASN A 29 9.74 3.80 66.91
N PRO A 30 8.95 2.84 67.39
CA PRO A 30 7.50 2.81 67.22
C PRO A 30 6.74 3.80 68.12
N GLN A 31 7.38 4.44 69.10
CA GLN A 31 6.73 5.37 70.04
C GLN A 31 6.61 6.81 69.52
N SER A 32 7.38 7.17 68.49
CA SER A 32 7.52 8.57 68.03
C SER A 32 6.69 8.91 66.79
N THR A 33 5.99 7.94 66.19
CA THR A 33 5.26 8.13 64.94
C THR A 33 3.94 7.36 64.92
N VAL A 34 2.86 8.03 64.50
CA VAL A 34 1.60 7.36 64.15
C VAL A 34 1.88 6.52 62.90
N ARG A 35 1.50 5.24 62.90
CA ARG A 35 1.88 4.24 61.87
C ARG A 35 1.22 4.54 60.51
N PHE A 36 1.71 5.54 59.79
CA PHE A 36 1.33 5.83 58.39
C PHE A 36 2.18 5.02 57.41
N VAL A 37 2.24 3.70 57.59
CA VAL A 37 2.98 2.81 56.68
C VAL A 37 2.00 2.28 55.63
N PRO A 38 2.20 2.58 54.33
CA PRO A 38 1.41 1.97 53.27
C PRO A 38 1.55 0.45 53.30
N ASP A 39 0.47 -0.27 53.00
CA ASP A 39 0.57 -1.72 52.80
C ASP A 39 1.34 -2.00 51.51
N TRP A 40 2.61 -2.36 51.67
CA TRP A 40 3.52 -2.69 50.57
C TRP A 40 3.02 -3.87 49.72
N GLY A 41 2.19 -4.76 50.28
CA GLY A 41 1.51 -5.80 49.52
C GLY A 41 0.53 -5.21 48.52
N SER A 42 -0.35 -4.32 49.00
CA SER A 42 -1.33 -3.61 48.15
C SER A 42 -0.67 -2.77 47.05
N VAL A 43 0.42 -2.06 47.37
CA VAL A 43 1.20 -1.30 46.37
C VAL A 43 1.80 -2.23 45.32
N GLY A 44 2.33 -3.38 45.73
CA GLY A 44 2.82 -4.43 44.84
C GLY A 44 1.73 -4.99 43.93
N ASP A 45 0.54 -5.23 44.46
CA ASP A 45 -0.61 -5.75 43.72
C ASP A 45 -1.09 -4.78 42.64
N TRP A 46 -1.10 -3.48 42.92
CA TRP A 46 -1.43 -2.45 41.93
C TRP A 46 -0.39 -2.34 40.82
N VAL A 47 0.90 -2.35 41.16
CA VAL A 47 1.99 -2.31 40.18
C VAL A 47 1.96 -3.57 39.30
N SER A 48 1.72 -4.73 39.91
CA SER A 48 1.56 -6.01 39.21
C SER A 48 0.35 -6.00 38.28
N GLY A 49 -0.81 -5.53 38.75
CA GLY A 49 -2.03 -5.44 37.95
C GLY A 49 -1.89 -4.51 36.74
N VAL A 50 -1.30 -3.32 36.92
CA VAL A 50 -1.02 -2.39 35.82
C VAL A 50 0.02 -2.97 34.87
N GLY A 51 1.08 -3.61 35.39
CA GLY A 51 2.11 -4.26 34.59
C GLY A 51 1.56 -5.39 33.73
N ALA A 52 0.71 -6.24 34.31
CA ALA A 52 0.04 -7.32 33.60
C ALA A 52 -0.86 -6.79 32.46
N LEU A 53 -1.66 -5.76 32.74
CA LEU A 53 -2.51 -5.14 31.71
C LEU A 53 -1.68 -4.53 30.57
N LEU A 54 -0.60 -3.82 30.89
CA LEU A 54 0.31 -3.25 29.89
C LEU A 54 1.00 -4.34 29.07
N ALA A 55 1.37 -5.46 29.68
CA ALA A 55 1.96 -6.59 28.97
C ALA A 55 0.95 -7.22 27.97
N VAL A 56 -0.33 -7.34 28.34
CA VAL A 56 -1.38 -7.81 27.44
C VAL A 56 -1.58 -6.84 26.28
N ILE A 57 -1.69 -5.53 26.55
CA ILE A 57 -1.83 -4.51 25.50
C ILE A 57 -0.63 -4.53 24.54
N ALA A 58 0.59 -4.60 25.06
CA ALA A 58 1.80 -4.70 24.24
C ALA A 58 1.81 -5.97 23.39
N SER A 59 1.38 -7.09 23.95
CA SER A 59 1.27 -8.36 23.22
C SER A 59 0.25 -8.27 22.08
N LEU A 60 -0.95 -7.74 22.32
CA LEU A 60 -1.96 -7.52 21.29
C LEU A 60 -1.47 -6.55 20.22
N TYR A 61 -0.80 -5.47 20.61
CA TYR A 61 -0.20 -4.52 19.68
C TYR A 61 0.87 -5.19 18.79
N MET A 62 1.72 -6.03 19.36
CA MET A 62 2.73 -6.77 18.60
C MET A 62 2.10 -7.78 17.63
N VAL A 63 1.04 -8.48 18.04
CA VAL A 63 0.30 -9.40 17.18
C VAL A 63 -0.33 -8.64 16.00
N GLN A 64 -1.09 -7.58 16.27
CA GLN A 64 -1.70 -6.75 15.22
C GLN A 64 -0.66 -6.17 14.27
N ARG A 65 0.49 -5.72 14.81
CA ARG A 65 1.60 -5.23 14.00
C ARG A 65 2.13 -6.34 13.09
N SER A 66 2.37 -7.53 13.65
CA SER A 66 2.86 -8.71 12.91
C SER A 66 1.90 -9.12 11.81
N GLU A 67 0.60 -9.20 12.10
CA GLU A 67 -0.44 -9.51 11.11
C GLU A 67 -0.44 -8.52 9.95
N ARG A 68 -0.34 -7.21 10.23
CA ARG A 68 -0.24 -6.20 9.17
C ARG A 68 1.00 -6.39 8.28
N PHE A 69 2.14 -6.73 8.88
CA PHE A 69 3.35 -7.02 8.10
C PHE A 69 3.24 -8.33 7.30
N GLN A 70 2.59 -9.34 7.85
CA GLN A 70 2.33 -10.59 7.14
C GLN A 70 1.37 -10.36 5.98
N LEU A 71 0.26 -9.66 6.19
CA LEU A 71 -0.67 -9.28 5.12
C LEU A 71 0.00 -8.44 4.03
N ALA A 72 0.89 -7.52 4.37
CA ALA A 72 1.64 -6.74 3.38
C ALA A 72 2.71 -7.56 2.63
N ARG A 73 3.21 -8.64 3.24
CA ARG A 73 4.11 -9.61 2.58
C ARG A 73 3.35 -10.64 1.74
N ASP A 74 2.16 -11.01 2.18
CA ASP A 74 1.28 -11.98 1.53
C ASP A 74 0.41 -11.35 0.45
N SER A 75 0.23 -10.02 0.47
CA SER A 75 -0.45 -9.29 -0.61
C SER A 75 0.36 -9.40 -1.89
N GLU A 76 -0.32 -9.67 -3.01
CA GLU A 76 0.29 -9.63 -4.33
C GLU A 76 0.89 -8.25 -4.59
N GLN A 77 2.17 -8.21 -4.94
CA GLN A 77 2.86 -6.97 -5.30
C GLN A 77 3.14 -7.03 -6.80
N VAL A 78 2.26 -6.38 -7.56
CA VAL A 78 2.43 -6.18 -8.99
C VAL A 78 3.04 -4.82 -9.25
N MET A 79 3.92 -4.75 -10.23
CA MET A 79 4.51 -3.53 -10.73
C MET A 79 4.20 -3.40 -12.22
N LEU A 80 3.80 -2.21 -12.64
CA LEU A 80 3.66 -1.84 -14.05
C LEU A 80 4.72 -0.78 -14.36
N THR A 81 5.62 -1.06 -15.29
CA THR A 81 6.59 -0.09 -15.82
C THR A 81 6.19 0.30 -17.23
N GLN A 82 6.13 1.62 -17.48
CA GLN A 82 5.74 2.19 -18.75
C GLN A 82 7.00 2.72 -19.44
N GLU A 83 7.33 2.17 -20.60
CA GLU A 83 8.47 2.60 -21.42
C GLU A 83 7.95 3.15 -22.76
N PRO A 84 7.55 4.44 -22.77
CA PRO A 84 7.23 5.13 -24.01
C PRO A 84 8.51 5.42 -24.81
N SER A 85 8.50 5.11 -26.10
CA SER A 85 9.54 5.45 -27.07
C SER A 85 8.88 5.91 -28.36
N MET A 86 9.49 6.79 -29.15
CA MET A 86 8.83 7.40 -30.33
C MET A 86 8.04 6.37 -31.18
N ALA A 87 6.71 6.45 -31.12
CA ALA A 87 5.75 5.56 -31.80
C ALA A 87 5.64 4.10 -31.29
N TRP A 88 6.35 3.75 -30.22
CA TRP A 88 6.32 2.46 -29.53
C TRP A 88 5.92 2.65 -28.06
N LEU A 89 4.94 1.88 -27.62
CA LEU A 89 4.59 1.80 -26.21
C LEU A 89 4.94 0.40 -25.71
N THR A 90 5.79 0.31 -24.71
CA THR A 90 6.11 -0.95 -24.04
C THR A 90 5.61 -0.89 -22.60
N LEU A 91 4.83 -1.90 -22.20
CA LEU A 91 4.41 -2.07 -20.81
C LEU A 91 5.00 -3.36 -20.25
N HIS A 92 5.70 -3.25 -19.12
CA HIS A 92 6.22 -4.39 -18.38
C HIS A 92 5.36 -4.61 -17.14
N ILE A 93 4.71 -5.76 -17.07
CA ILE A 93 3.96 -6.21 -15.89
C ILE A 93 4.83 -7.22 -15.15
N ALA A 94 5.33 -6.85 -13.98
CA ALA A 94 6.24 -7.68 -13.20
C ALA A 94 5.64 -8.07 -11.85
N CYS A 95 5.97 -9.28 -11.38
CA CYS A 95 5.70 -9.69 -10.01
C CYS A 95 6.87 -9.28 -9.11
N LYS A 96 6.68 -8.24 -8.31
CA LYS A 96 7.66 -7.77 -7.33
C LYS A 96 7.58 -8.54 -6.01
N GLY A 97 6.45 -9.20 -5.76
CA GLY A 97 6.19 -9.93 -4.52
C GLY A 97 6.98 -11.22 -4.40
N LEU A 98 6.92 -11.82 -3.21
CA LEU A 98 7.52 -13.14 -2.94
C LEU A 98 6.64 -14.31 -3.37
N ARG A 99 5.39 -14.05 -3.78
CA ARG A 99 4.44 -15.05 -4.27
C ARG A 99 4.20 -14.85 -5.76
N SER A 100 4.00 -15.94 -6.48
CA SER A 100 3.54 -15.91 -7.86
C SER A 100 2.19 -15.19 -7.95
N CYS A 101 2.01 -14.32 -8.95
CA CYS A 101 0.73 -13.69 -9.24
C CYS A 101 0.24 -14.15 -10.61
N THR A 102 -1.07 -14.32 -10.78
CA THR A 102 -1.65 -14.62 -12.10
C THR A 102 -2.34 -13.37 -12.60
N VAL A 103 -1.78 -12.76 -13.65
CA VAL A 103 -2.36 -11.61 -14.34
C VAL A 103 -3.41 -12.11 -15.31
N MET A 104 -4.67 -11.75 -15.06
CA MET A 104 -5.83 -12.23 -15.79
C MET A 104 -6.21 -11.30 -16.94
N ASP A 105 -6.01 -10.00 -16.75
CA ASP A 105 -6.45 -8.96 -17.67
C ASP A 105 -5.67 -7.65 -17.43
N LEU A 106 -5.51 -6.87 -18.50
CA LEU A 106 -5.03 -5.49 -18.44
C LEU A 106 -6.18 -4.60 -18.92
N ARG A 107 -6.54 -3.62 -18.12
CA ARG A 107 -7.63 -2.68 -18.44
C ARG A 107 -7.11 -1.27 -18.49
N ILE A 108 -7.82 -0.44 -19.24
CA ILE A 108 -7.64 1.01 -19.24
C ILE A 108 -8.90 1.66 -18.69
N GLY A 109 -8.74 2.60 -17.78
CA GLY A 109 -9.85 3.22 -17.08
C GLY A 109 -9.68 4.72 -16.90
N HIS A 110 -10.82 5.38 -16.73
CA HIS A 110 -10.93 6.81 -16.43
C HIS A 110 -12.24 7.08 -15.69
N GLY A 111 -12.17 7.82 -14.57
CA GLY A 111 -13.35 8.28 -13.84
C GLY A 111 -14.33 7.18 -13.40
N GLY A 112 -13.87 5.93 -13.26
CA GLY A 112 -14.68 4.77 -12.85
C GLY A 112 -15.24 3.91 -13.99
N LYS A 113 -15.03 4.30 -15.26
CA LYS A 113 -15.25 3.42 -16.41
C LYS A 113 -13.94 2.70 -16.74
N CYS A 114 -14.02 1.39 -17.00
CA CYS A 114 -12.87 0.59 -17.41
C CYS A 114 -13.23 -0.28 -18.61
N SER A 115 -12.30 -0.41 -19.55
CA SER A 115 -12.38 -1.29 -20.70
C SER A 115 -11.20 -2.25 -20.71
N SER A 116 -11.46 -3.53 -21.00
CA SER A 116 -10.40 -4.55 -21.11
C SER A 116 -9.61 -4.34 -22.40
N LEU A 117 -8.29 -4.36 -22.28
CA LEU A 117 -7.38 -4.34 -23.43
C LEU A 117 -7.13 -5.72 -24.00
N LYS A 118 -7.54 -6.81 -23.34
CA LYS A 118 -7.31 -8.20 -23.79
C LYS A 118 -7.75 -8.46 -25.24
N HIS A 119 -8.83 -7.82 -25.66
CA HIS A 119 -9.37 -7.93 -27.02
C HIS A 119 -8.77 -6.92 -28.01
N ALA A 120 -8.08 -5.90 -27.49
CA ALA A 120 -7.41 -4.85 -28.23
C ALA A 120 -5.88 -5.04 -28.28
N LEU A 121 -5.38 -6.17 -27.79
CA LEU A 121 -3.96 -6.52 -27.91
C LEU A 121 -3.61 -6.77 -29.38
N SER A 122 -2.40 -6.37 -29.74
CA SER A 122 -1.81 -6.69 -31.04
C SER A 122 -1.75 -8.20 -31.26
N ASP A 123 -1.66 -8.65 -32.51
CA ASP A 123 -1.52 -10.08 -32.81
C ASP A 123 -0.28 -10.70 -32.15
N ARG A 124 0.77 -9.89 -31.88
CA ARG A 124 1.97 -10.31 -31.13
C ARG A 124 1.69 -10.60 -29.66
N ASN A 125 0.76 -9.86 -29.06
CA ASN A 125 0.41 -9.97 -27.64
C ASN A 125 -0.87 -10.79 -27.43
N LYS A 126 -1.40 -11.40 -28.49
CA LYS A 126 -2.64 -12.17 -28.44
C LYS A 126 -2.42 -13.48 -27.69
N GLY A 127 -3.21 -13.69 -26.64
CA GLY A 127 -3.12 -14.89 -25.80
C GLY A 127 -2.10 -14.81 -24.67
N VAL A 128 -1.46 -13.64 -24.46
CA VAL A 128 -0.59 -13.40 -23.29
C VAL A 128 -1.35 -13.59 -21.97
N PHE A 129 -2.64 -13.20 -21.94
CA PHE A 129 -3.47 -13.36 -20.75
C PHE A 129 -4.42 -14.57 -20.83
N PRO A 130 -4.54 -15.37 -19.75
CA PRO A 130 -3.93 -15.19 -18.44
C PRO A 130 -2.44 -15.60 -18.40
N ALA A 131 -1.62 -14.81 -17.72
CA ALA A 131 -0.20 -15.08 -17.50
C ALA A 131 0.08 -15.30 -16.01
N ARG A 132 0.72 -16.43 -15.67
CA ARG A 132 1.25 -16.65 -14.32
C ARG A 132 2.68 -16.13 -14.28
N LEU A 133 2.96 -15.22 -13.36
CA LEU A 133 4.26 -14.61 -13.12
C LEU A 133 4.83 -15.14 -11.81
N GLU A 134 6.00 -15.77 -11.85
CA GLU A 134 6.78 -16.11 -10.67
C GLU A 134 7.50 -14.86 -10.09
N PRO A 135 7.96 -14.89 -8.83
CA PRO A 135 8.68 -13.76 -8.23
C PRO A 135 9.89 -13.31 -9.07
N GLY A 136 9.89 -12.04 -9.48
CA GLY A 136 10.92 -11.46 -10.35
C GLY A 136 10.70 -11.69 -11.85
N GLU A 137 9.68 -12.46 -12.24
CA GLU A 137 9.28 -12.63 -13.63
C GLU A 137 8.46 -11.41 -14.10
N MET A 138 8.56 -11.14 -15.41
CA MET A 138 7.83 -10.07 -16.07
C MET A 138 7.24 -10.53 -17.39
N VAL A 139 6.07 -10.00 -17.71
CA VAL A 139 5.44 -10.08 -19.02
C VAL A 139 5.57 -8.71 -19.68
N GLN A 140 6.06 -8.72 -20.91
CA GLN A 140 6.22 -7.54 -21.74
C GLN A 140 5.09 -7.48 -22.77
N LEU A 141 4.49 -6.30 -22.90
CA LEU A 141 3.49 -5.98 -23.92
C LEU A 141 3.99 -4.83 -24.77
N ASP A 142 4.23 -5.13 -26.05
CA ASP A 142 4.73 -4.16 -27.01
C ASP A 142 3.65 -3.76 -28.00
N TRP A 143 3.46 -2.46 -28.17
CA TRP A 143 2.68 -1.88 -29.25
C TRP A 143 3.58 -1.02 -30.12
N SER A 144 3.55 -1.27 -31.44
CA SER A 144 4.30 -0.49 -32.41
C SER A 144 3.39 0.01 -33.54
N GLY A 145 3.42 1.32 -33.82
CA GLY A 145 2.70 1.92 -34.94
C GLY A 145 1.22 1.51 -35.00
N ARG A 146 0.82 0.77 -36.05
CA ARG A 146 -0.58 0.36 -36.28
C ARG A 146 -1.13 -0.58 -35.21
N ASP A 147 -0.27 -1.26 -34.46
CA ASP A 147 -0.67 -2.13 -33.35
C ASP A 147 -1.31 -1.33 -32.20
N LEU A 148 -1.06 0.00 -32.15
CA LEU A 148 -1.64 0.88 -31.14
C LEU A 148 -3.10 1.23 -31.43
N ILE A 149 -3.56 1.11 -32.69
CA ILE A 149 -4.91 1.51 -33.13
C ILE A 149 -6.03 0.88 -32.29
N PRO A 150 -6.06 -0.45 -32.03
CA PRO A 150 -7.13 -1.05 -31.25
C PRO A 150 -7.15 -0.56 -29.80
N THR A 151 -5.97 -0.32 -29.22
CA THR A 151 -5.82 0.26 -27.88
C THR A 151 -6.39 1.69 -27.85
N LEU A 152 -6.03 2.54 -28.82
CA LEU A 152 -6.54 3.92 -28.93
C LEU A 152 -8.06 3.95 -29.16
N GLN A 153 -8.58 3.05 -29.99
CA GLN A 153 -10.02 2.89 -30.17
C GLN A 153 -10.70 2.50 -28.85
N THR A 154 -10.11 1.59 -28.08
CA THR A 154 -10.66 1.20 -26.77
C THR A 154 -10.70 2.37 -25.80
N ILE A 155 -9.69 3.24 -25.83
CA ILE A 155 -9.65 4.49 -25.06
C ILE A 155 -10.74 5.45 -25.53
N CYS A 156 -10.92 5.63 -26.85
CA CYS A 156 -11.98 6.46 -27.43
C CYS A 156 -13.39 6.00 -26.98
N HIS A 157 -13.63 4.68 -26.93
CA HIS A 157 -14.90 4.12 -26.46
C HIS A 157 -15.20 4.43 -24.98
N LEU A 158 -14.21 4.80 -24.16
CA LEU A 158 -14.45 5.28 -22.80
C LEU A 158 -15.20 6.62 -22.78
N GLY A 159 -15.16 7.37 -23.90
CA GLY A 159 -15.83 8.65 -24.06
C GLY A 159 -15.25 9.72 -23.13
N LEU A 160 -13.94 9.86 -23.14
CA LEU A 160 -13.19 10.77 -22.28
C LEU A 160 -13.55 12.22 -22.58
N LYS A 161 -13.73 13.04 -21.54
CA LYS A 161 -13.79 14.50 -21.71
C LYS A 161 -12.39 15.10 -21.74
N ASN A 162 -11.55 14.67 -20.79
CA ASN A 162 -10.14 15.00 -20.68
C ASN A 162 -9.34 13.71 -20.58
N THR A 163 -8.05 13.79 -20.90
CA THR A 163 -7.08 12.68 -20.71
C THR A 163 -6.53 12.61 -19.28
N ASP A 164 -6.80 13.63 -18.46
CA ASP A 164 -6.38 13.69 -17.06
C ASP A 164 -7.04 12.59 -16.22
N GLY A 165 -6.23 11.81 -15.50
CA GLY A 165 -6.72 10.75 -14.62
C GLY A 165 -7.00 9.42 -15.33
N LEU A 166 -6.45 9.23 -16.54
CA LEU A 166 -6.30 7.92 -17.16
C LEU A 166 -5.37 7.03 -16.32
N TYR A 167 -5.75 5.76 -16.17
CA TYR A 167 -4.95 4.75 -15.49
C TYR A 167 -5.06 3.38 -16.16
N PHE A 168 -4.01 2.58 -16.03
CA PHE A 168 -4.05 1.15 -16.29
C PHE A 168 -4.49 0.40 -15.03
N GLU A 169 -5.35 -0.60 -15.18
CA GLU A 169 -5.63 -1.59 -14.14
C GLU A 169 -5.05 -2.93 -14.55
N VAL A 170 -4.15 -3.47 -13.71
CA VAL A 170 -3.73 -4.86 -13.82
C VAL A 170 -4.63 -5.69 -12.91
N VAL A 171 -5.43 -6.56 -13.52
CA VAL A 171 -6.34 -7.46 -12.81
C VAL A 171 -5.63 -8.78 -12.60
N THR A 172 -5.44 -9.16 -11.34
CA THR A 172 -4.91 -10.46 -10.98
C THR A 172 -6.03 -11.42 -10.58
N GLY A 173 -5.69 -12.66 -10.23
CA GLY A 173 -6.65 -13.62 -9.70
C GLY A 173 -7.28 -13.21 -8.36
N ILE A 174 -6.65 -12.28 -7.61
CA ILE A 174 -7.04 -11.94 -6.23
C ILE A 174 -7.40 -10.46 -6.07
N SER A 175 -6.72 -9.55 -6.80
CA SER A 175 -6.87 -8.11 -6.62
C SER A 175 -6.78 -7.32 -7.93
N VAL A 176 -7.13 -6.03 -7.87
CA VAL A 176 -7.01 -5.09 -8.98
C VAL A 176 -6.03 -4.00 -8.57
N HIS A 177 -4.96 -3.83 -9.35
CA HIS A 177 -3.91 -2.84 -9.10
C HIS A 177 -4.02 -1.70 -10.11
N ARG A 178 -4.11 -0.47 -9.62
CA ARG A 178 -4.24 0.73 -10.44
C ARG A 178 -2.91 1.45 -10.57
N PHE A 179 -2.54 1.80 -11.80
CA PHE A 179 -1.33 2.52 -12.13
C PHE A 179 -1.70 3.73 -12.99
N GLY A 180 -1.42 4.94 -12.49
CA GLY A 180 -1.60 6.16 -13.27
C GLY A 180 -0.71 6.14 -14.51
N LEU A 181 -1.18 6.73 -15.60
CA LEU A 181 -0.32 6.89 -16.78
C LEU A 181 0.73 7.97 -16.52
N ASP A 182 1.96 7.68 -16.91
CA ASP A 182 3.04 8.67 -16.89
C ASP A 182 2.79 9.73 -17.97
N THR A 183 3.26 10.96 -17.75
CA THR A 183 3.05 12.08 -18.69
C THR A 183 3.57 11.76 -20.09
N LEU A 184 4.75 11.14 -20.17
CA LEU A 184 5.34 10.68 -21.43
C LEU A 184 4.48 9.62 -22.13
N THR A 185 3.83 8.75 -21.36
CA THR A 185 2.95 7.72 -21.93
C THR A 185 1.66 8.36 -22.47
N LEU A 186 1.12 9.36 -21.79
CA LEU A 186 -0.01 10.15 -22.28
C LEU A 186 0.35 10.91 -23.57
N GLU A 187 1.55 11.51 -23.63
CA GLU A 187 2.03 12.22 -24.81
C GLU A 187 2.21 11.28 -26.01
N GLU A 188 2.77 10.08 -25.84
CA GLU A 188 2.88 9.09 -26.92
C GLU A 188 1.51 8.56 -27.37
N LEU A 189 0.57 8.33 -26.44
CA LEU A 189 -0.79 7.94 -26.80
C LEU A 189 -1.50 9.05 -27.59
N GLN A 190 -1.34 10.31 -27.19
CA GLN A 190 -1.89 11.46 -27.91
C GLN A 190 -1.25 11.60 -29.29
N THR A 191 0.08 11.51 -29.38
CA THR A 191 0.84 11.58 -30.64
C THR A 191 0.41 10.45 -31.59
N GLY A 192 0.26 9.23 -31.07
CA GLY A 192 -0.24 8.09 -31.84
C GLY A 192 -1.67 8.32 -32.32
N ALA A 193 -2.54 8.86 -31.46
CA ALA A 193 -3.91 9.18 -31.83
C ALA A 193 -3.98 10.23 -32.95
N ASP A 194 -3.20 11.31 -32.85
CA ASP A 194 -3.11 12.35 -33.87
C ASP A 194 -2.55 11.81 -35.20
N ALA A 195 -1.54 10.93 -35.13
CA ALA A 195 -0.95 10.29 -36.31
C ALA A 195 -1.91 9.34 -37.06
N PHE A 196 -2.91 8.79 -36.36
CA PHE A 196 -3.93 7.90 -36.93
C PHE A 196 -5.31 8.57 -37.11
N ASP A 197 -5.41 9.88 -36.91
CA ASP A 197 -6.66 10.66 -36.98
C ASP A 197 -7.77 10.12 -36.04
N ILE A 198 -7.35 9.66 -34.85
CA ILE A 198 -8.24 9.15 -33.79
C ILE A 198 -8.37 10.22 -32.71
N SER A 199 -9.59 10.64 -32.39
CA SER A 199 -9.82 11.58 -31.29
C SER A 199 -9.97 10.82 -29.96
N LEU A 200 -9.02 11.02 -29.03
CA LEU A 200 -9.08 10.39 -27.69
C LEU A 200 -10.11 11.04 -26.78
N THR A 201 -10.40 12.33 -26.98
CA THR A 201 -11.41 13.07 -26.25
C THR A 201 -12.65 13.27 -27.10
N LYS A 202 -13.81 13.25 -26.46
CA LYS A 202 -15.06 13.62 -27.12
C LYS A 202 -15.02 15.13 -27.34
N ARG A 203 -14.91 15.56 -28.60
CA ARG A 203 -15.04 16.97 -28.98
C ARG A 203 -16.34 17.51 -28.38
N GLU A 204 -16.30 18.65 -27.70
CA GLU A 204 -17.47 19.28 -27.06
C GLU A 204 -18.57 19.68 -28.07
N ASP A 205 -18.30 19.57 -29.37
CA ASP A 205 -19.26 19.83 -30.41
C ASP A 205 -20.23 18.64 -30.53
N GLY A 206 -21.39 18.79 -29.89
CA GLY A 206 -22.52 17.87 -29.97
C GLY A 206 -23.10 17.74 -31.38
N LEU A 207 -22.37 17.08 -32.28
CA LEU A 207 -22.92 16.61 -33.55
C LEU A 207 -22.82 15.09 -33.62
N PRO A 208 -23.97 14.39 -33.75
CA PRO A 208 -23.99 12.97 -33.99
C PRO A 208 -23.62 12.71 -35.45
N PHE A 209 -22.68 11.80 -35.68
CA PHE A 209 -22.63 11.01 -36.89
C PHE A 209 -22.54 9.54 -36.47
#